data_AF-A0AA97ADS1-F1
#
_entry.id   AF-A0AA97ADS1-F1
#
_cell.length_a   1.000
_cell.length_b   1.000
_cell.length_c   1.000
_cell.angle_alpha   90.00
_cell.angle_beta   90.00
_cell.angle_gamma   90.00
#
_symmetry.space_group_name_H-M   'P 1'
#
loop_
_entity.id
_entity.type
_entity.pdbx_description
1 polymer ?
#
loop_
_entity_poly.entity_id
_entity_poly.type
_entity_poly.pdbx_seq_one_letter_code
_entity_poly.pdbx_strand_id
1 'polypeptide(L)'
;MAAGWRRTLGLLRDGRVLAAGRNSEGQCDVQSWREMVALSCGDWHSVGVRSDGTALAVGNNRRRQCAVAEWRDLAAITAGYVHTVGLKGDGRVVATGDRTTGACEVDAWEEVVAVDAGSYHTVGVTVSGRALATGDNSHGQCDVGDWRDIIAMAAGSTHTLGLRADGTVVSTGNNADGQCAVESWSGVRVP
;
A
#
# COMPACT_ATOMS: atom_id res chain seq x y z
N MET A 1 -5.98 -4.88 11.51
CA MET A 1 -5.69 -6.22 10.95
C MET A 1 -5.32 -6.02 9.49
N ALA A 2 -4.52 -6.92 8.90
CA ALA A 2 -4.18 -6.87 7.48
C ALA A 2 -4.41 -8.26 6.85
N ALA A 3 -5.03 -8.31 5.68
CA ALA A 3 -5.27 -9.54 4.94
C ALA A 3 -4.51 -9.50 3.62
N GLY A 4 -3.84 -10.59 3.27
CA GLY A 4 -3.20 -10.79 1.97
C GLY A 4 -3.70 -12.09 1.33
N TRP A 5 -3.20 -12.41 0.13
CA TRP A 5 -3.77 -13.48 -0.73
C TRP A 5 -3.98 -14.84 -0.03
N ARG A 6 -3.09 -15.23 0.89
CA ARG A 6 -3.17 -16.51 1.62
C ARG A 6 -2.75 -16.41 3.09
N ARG A 7 -2.83 -15.21 3.69
CA ARG A 7 -2.48 -14.99 5.09
C ARG A 7 -3.14 -13.75 5.68
N THR A 8 -3.20 -13.70 7.00
CA THR A 8 -3.77 -12.60 7.77
C THR A 8 -2.87 -12.27 8.94
N LEU A 9 -2.73 -10.97 9.25
CA LEU A 9 -2.07 -10.45 10.42
C LEU A 9 -3.07 -9.76 11.36
N GLY A 10 -2.97 -10.08 12.64
CA GLY A 10 -3.72 -9.44 13.72
C GLY A 10 -2.79 -8.59 14.58
N LEU A 11 -3.13 -7.30 14.72
CA LEU A 11 -2.44 -6.40 15.65
C LEU A 11 -3.14 -6.44 17.01
N LEU A 12 -2.40 -6.78 18.06
CA LEU A 12 -2.89 -6.77 19.45
C LEU A 12 -2.74 -5.38 20.06
N ARG A 13 -3.54 -5.08 21.09
CA ARG A 13 -3.50 -3.78 21.81
C ARG A 13 -2.17 -3.48 22.47
N ASP A 14 -1.38 -4.52 22.77
CA ASP A 14 -0.04 -4.39 23.35
C ASP A 14 1.08 -4.24 22.30
N GLY A 15 0.72 -4.04 21.02
CA GLY A 15 1.66 -3.85 19.92
C GLY A 15 2.31 -5.14 19.40
N ARG A 16 1.93 -6.33 19.89
CA ARG A 16 2.34 -7.62 19.31
C ARG A 16 1.50 -7.98 18.09
N VAL A 17 2.03 -8.87 17.26
CA VAL A 17 1.37 -9.33 16.03
C VAL A 17 1.16 -10.84 16.06
N LEU A 18 -0.03 -11.28 15.63
CA LEU A 18 -0.37 -12.66 15.33
C LEU A 18 -0.45 -12.84 13.83
N ALA A 19 -0.08 -14.02 13.33
CA ALA A 19 -0.18 -14.37 11.92
C ALA A 19 -0.83 -15.74 11.73
N ALA A 20 -1.64 -15.88 10.69
CA ALA A 20 -2.24 -17.14 10.27
C ALA A 20 -2.22 -17.26 8.74
N GLY A 21 -2.03 -18.48 8.23
CA GLY A 21 -2.02 -18.78 6.79
C GLY A 21 -0.68 -19.31 6.31
N ARG A 22 -0.43 -19.19 5.01
CA ARG A 22 0.77 -19.72 4.34
C ARG A 22 2.05 -19.06 4.88
N ASN A 23 3.05 -19.88 5.21
CA ASN A 23 4.36 -19.44 5.71
C ASN A 23 5.56 -20.06 4.96
N SER A 24 5.42 -20.40 3.68
CA SER A 24 6.48 -21.08 2.93
C SER A 24 7.74 -20.22 2.72
N GLU A 25 7.63 -18.91 2.91
CA GLU A 25 8.69 -17.92 2.71
C GLU A 25 9.04 -17.16 4.01
N GLY A 26 8.48 -17.56 5.17
CA GLY A 26 8.67 -16.86 6.46
C GLY A 26 7.78 -15.61 6.62
N GLN A 27 6.78 -15.42 5.77
CA GLN A 27 5.91 -14.24 5.78
C GLN A 27 4.94 -14.16 6.99
N CYS A 28 4.92 -15.17 7.85
CA CYS A 28 4.21 -15.20 9.14
C CYS A 28 5.17 -15.15 10.35
N ASP A 29 6.48 -14.97 10.14
CA ASP A 29 7.49 -14.99 11.22
C ASP A 29 7.52 -13.67 12.02
N VAL A 30 6.38 -13.27 12.57
CA VAL A 30 6.14 -11.98 13.25
C VAL A 30 6.25 -12.05 14.78
N GLN A 31 6.67 -13.19 15.33
CA GLN A 31 6.64 -13.47 16.76
C GLN A 31 7.55 -12.54 17.57
N SER A 32 8.57 -11.96 16.93
CA SER A 32 9.49 -10.98 17.53
C SER A 32 9.00 -9.53 17.43
N TRP A 33 7.95 -9.25 16.66
CA TRP A 33 7.49 -7.89 16.42
C TRP A 33 6.83 -7.31 17.67
N ARG A 34 7.16 -6.06 17.99
CA ARG A 34 6.72 -5.34 19.19
C ARG A 34 6.41 -3.90 18.83
N GLU A 35 5.53 -3.28 19.62
CA GLU A 35 5.20 -1.85 19.50
C GLU A 35 4.70 -1.48 18.09
N MET A 36 4.05 -2.43 17.40
CA MET A 36 3.52 -2.20 16.06
C MET A 36 2.26 -1.34 16.14
N VAL A 37 2.09 -0.43 15.16
CA VAL A 37 0.92 0.44 15.06
C VAL A 37 0.17 0.32 13.73
N ALA A 38 0.84 -0.10 12.66
CA ALA A 38 0.18 -0.48 11.42
C ALA A 38 0.87 -1.68 10.76
N LEU A 39 0.10 -2.41 9.96
CA LEU A 39 0.51 -3.65 9.29
C LEU A 39 0.00 -3.64 7.85
N SER A 40 0.75 -4.22 6.93
CA SER A 40 0.29 -4.50 5.57
C SER A 40 0.78 -5.86 5.10
N CYS A 41 0.01 -6.46 4.20
CA CYS A 41 0.29 -7.78 3.62
C CYS A 41 0.47 -7.65 2.11
N GLY A 42 1.72 -7.71 1.64
CA GLY A 42 1.99 -7.94 0.21
C GLY A 42 1.72 -9.38 -0.19
N ASP A 43 2.01 -9.80 -1.41
CA ASP A 43 1.73 -11.20 -1.79
C ASP A 43 2.67 -12.20 -1.13
N TRP A 44 3.94 -11.80 -0.96
CA TRP A 44 5.02 -12.70 -0.52
C TRP A 44 5.73 -12.27 0.76
N HIS A 45 5.32 -11.16 1.36
CA HIS A 45 5.99 -10.59 2.53
C HIS A 45 5.03 -9.75 3.36
N SER A 46 5.26 -9.73 4.67
CA SER A 46 4.50 -8.96 5.64
C SER A 46 5.34 -7.79 6.11
N VAL A 47 4.71 -6.62 6.26
CA VAL A 47 5.37 -5.40 6.70
C VAL A 47 4.59 -4.75 7.83
N GLY A 48 5.27 -3.94 8.63
CA GLY A 48 4.62 -3.11 9.62
C GLY A 48 5.50 -1.96 10.07
N VAL A 49 4.86 -0.96 10.66
CA VAL A 49 5.51 0.20 11.26
C VAL A 49 5.33 0.16 12.78
N ARG A 50 6.40 0.49 13.50
CA ARG A 50 6.43 0.62 14.96
C ARG A 50 6.02 2.02 15.39
N SER A 51 5.63 2.17 16.64
CA SER A 51 5.26 3.47 17.23
C SER A 51 6.39 4.50 17.22
N ASP A 52 7.64 4.08 17.08
CA ASP A 52 8.82 4.94 16.93
C ASP A 52 9.11 5.37 15.47
N GLY A 53 8.23 4.99 14.53
CA GLY A 53 8.37 5.31 13.11
C GLY A 53 9.35 4.42 12.34
N THR A 54 9.88 3.34 12.95
CA THR A 54 10.71 2.34 12.26
C THR A 54 9.86 1.22 11.63
N ALA A 55 10.42 0.50 10.65
CA ALA A 55 9.72 -0.59 9.96
C ALA A 55 10.34 -1.97 10.20
N LEU A 56 9.48 -2.99 10.18
CA LEU A 56 9.86 -4.40 10.17
C LEU A 56 9.21 -5.08 8.96
N ALA A 57 9.93 -6.06 8.38
CA ALA A 57 9.43 -6.87 7.29
C ALA A 57 9.92 -8.32 7.40
N VAL A 58 9.06 -9.27 7.05
CA VAL A 58 9.37 -10.72 7.01
C VAL A 58 8.76 -11.37 5.77
N GLY A 59 9.35 -12.46 5.29
CA GLY A 59 8.91 -13.14 4.07
C GLY A 59 9.97 -13.13 2.96
N ASN A 60 9.51 -13.32 1.73
CA ASN A 60 10.38 -13.35 0.56
C ASN A 60 11.08 -12.00 0.37
N ASN A 61 12.42 -12.02 0.26
CA ASN A 61 13.22 -10.83 0.04
C ASN A 61 14.11 -10.91 -1.23
N ARG A 62 13.77 -11.77 -2.20
CA ARG A 62 14.58 -11.98 -3.41
C ARG A 62 14.69 -10.74 -4.29
N ARG A 63 13.76 -9.80 -4.17
CA ARG A 63 13.71 -8.52 -4.89
C ARG A 63 13.93 -7.33 -3.96
N ARG A 64 14.43 -7.54 -2.74
CA ARG A 64 14.63 -6.48 -1.72
C ARG A 64 13.34 -5.86 -1.17
N GLN A 65 12.18 -6.51 -1.35
CA GLN A 65 10.90 -6.01 -0.85
C GLN A 65 10.83 -5.93 0.69
N CYS A 66 11.68 -6.65 1.43
CA CYS A 66 11.79 -6.55 2.88
C CYS A 66 12.93 -5.61 3.35
N ALA A 67 13.59 -4.88 2.44
CA ALA A 67 14.74 -4.03 2.79
C ALA A 67 14.33 -2.68 3.43
N VAL A 68 13.68 -2.77 4.59
CA VAL A 68 13.10 -1.62 5.33
C VAL A 68 13.85 -1.27 6.61
N ALA A 69 14.93 -1.98 6.93
CA ALA A 69 15.63 -1.87 8.23
C ALA A 69 16.15 -0.46 8.54
N GLU A 70 16.49 0.32 7.50
CA GLU A 70 16.99 1.70 7.63
C GLU A 70 15.89 2.77 7.57
N TRP A 71 14.62 2.37 7.43
CA TRP A 71 13.52 3.33 7.34
C TRP A 71 13.20 3.91 8.72
N ARG A 72 12.95 5.21 8.74
CA ARG A 72 12.64 6.03 9.92
C ARG A 72 11.53 7.03 9.58
N ASP A 73 10.92 7.59 10.63
CA ASP A 73 9.92 8.65 10.55
C ASP A 73 8.68 8.28 9.72
N LEU A 74 8.33 7.00 9.69
CA LEU A 74 7.17 6.51 8.95
C LEU A 74 5.86 6.78 9.70
N ALA A 75 4.88 7.29 8.96
CA ALA A 75 3.51 7.44 9.39
C ALA A 75 2.62 6.28 8.92
N ALA A 76 2.91 5.70 7.75
CA ALA A 76 2.16 4.55 7.22
C ALA A 76 3.05 3.65 6.36
N ILE A 77 2.58 2.43 6.10
CA ILE A 77 3.27 1.44 5.27
C ILE A 77 2.27 0.55 4.53
N THR A 78 2.55 0.26 3.26
CA THR A 78 1.78 -0.65 2.41
C THR A 78 2.72 -1.55 1.61
N ALA A 79 2.20 -2.67 1.10
CA ALA A 79 2.97 -3.69 0.43
C ALA A 79 2.19 -4.28 -0.75
N GLY A 80 2.83 -4.29 -1.92
CA GLY A 80 2.30 -4.89 -3.15
C GLY A 80 2.82 -6.32 -3.38
N TYR A 81 2.89 -6.73 -4.65
CA TYR A 81 3.37 -8.07 -5.01
C TYR A 81 4.86 -8.25 -4.63
N VAL A 82 5.70 -7.33 -5.10
CA VAL A 82 7.18 -7.40 -5.01
C VAL A 82 7.81 -6.09 -4.54
N HIS A 83 7.05 -5.22 -3.90
CA HIS A 83 7.53 -3.96 -3.36
C HIS A 83 6.81 -3.56 -2.06
N THR A 84 7.48 -2.73 -1.29
CA THR A 84 6.98 -2.08 -0.06
C THR A 84 7.08 -0.58 -0.24
N VAL A 85 6.10 0.15 0.27
CA VAL A 85 6.02 1.61 0.23
C VAL A 85 5.79 2.14 1.64
N GLY A 86 6.57 3.12 2.06
CA GLY A 86 6.44 3.82 3.33
C GLY A 86 6.11 5.30 3.10
N LEU A 87 5.11 5.80 3.80
CA LEU A 87 4.80 7.23 3.89
C LEU A 87 5.49 7.81 5.13
N LYS A 88 6.27 8.87 4.95
CA LYS A 88 6.92 9.59 6.05
C LYS A 88 6.01 10.67 6.63
N GLY A 89 6.25 11.04 7.89
CA GLY A 89 5.52 12.10 8.58
C GLY A 89 5.65 13.51 7.97
N ASP A 90 6.66 13.72 7.12
CA ASP A 90 6.87 14.97 6.38
C ASP A 90 6.19 14.98 4.99
N GLY A 91 5.42 13.95 4.66
CA GLY A 91 4.70 13.85 3.38
C GLY A 91 5.54 13.31 2.22
N ARG A 92 6.78 12.90 2.44
CA ARG A 92 7.60 12.18 1.45
C ARG A 92 7.32 10.68 1.46
N VAL A 93 7.63 10.01 0.35
CA VAL A 93 7.42 8.57 0.18
C VAL A 93 8.75 7.86 -0.07
N VAL A 94 8.91 6.66 0.48
CA VAL A 94 10.04 5.77 0.21
C VAL A 94 9.53 4.42 -0.27
N ALA A 95 10.27 3.75 -1.16
CA ALA A 95 9.91 2.42 -1.63
C ALA A 95 11.13 1.52 -1.79
N THR A 96 10.92 0.20 -1.61
CA THR A 96 11.92 -0.83 -1.86
C THR A 96 11.27 -2.05 -2.50
N GLY A 97 12.03 -2.77 -3.31
CA GLY A 97 11.52 -3.93 -4.02
C GLY A 97 12.03 -4.01 -5.45
N ASP A 98 11.28 -4.72 -6.26
CA ASP A 98 11.54 -4.81 -7.69
C ASP A 98 11.36 -3.45 -8.37
N ARG A 99 12.30 -3.09 -9.24
CA ARG A 99 12.31 -1.80 -9.96
C ARG A 99 11.94 -1.92 -11.44
N THR A 100 11.61 -3.11 -11.93
CA THR A 100 11.43 -3.34 -13.37
C THR A 100 10.16 -2.69 -13.92
N THR A 101 9.14 -2.51 -13.07
CA THR A 101 7.87 -1.89 -13.47
C THR A 101 7.80 -0.40 -13.19
N GLY A 102 8.77 0.16 -12.45
CA GLY A 102 8.70 1.54 -11.95
C GLY A 102 7.87 1.72 -10.67
N ALA A 103 7.33 0.64 -10.06
CA ALA A 103 6.48 0.76 -8.86
C ALA A 103 7.16 1.42 -7.65
N CYS A 104 8.50 1.47 -7.64
CA CYS A 104 9.28 2.15 -6.60
C CYS A 104 9.66 3.60 -6.95
N GLU A 105 9.23 4.16 -8.09
CA GLU A 105 9.59 5.51 -8.55
C GLU A 105 8.77 6.60 -7.83
N VAL A 106 8.97 6.71 -6.52
CA VAL A 106 8.23 7.60 -5.62
C VAL A 106 9.07 8.76 -5.09
N ASP A 107 10.35 8.83 -5.46
CA ASP A 107 11.33 9.77 -4.87
C ASP A 107 10.96 11.25 -5.05
N ALA A 108 10.19 11.57 -6.10
CA ALA A 108 9.72 12.93 -6.39
C ALA A 108 8.35 13.26 -5.76
N TRP A 109 7.76 12.35 -5.00
CA TRP A 109 6.45 12.56 -4.40
C TRP A 109 6.58 13.37 -3.10
N GLU A 110 5.79 14.43 -3.01
CA GLU A 110 5.75 15.37 -1.90
C GLU A 110 4.31 15.65 -1.49
N GLU A 111 4.13 16.14 -0.27
CA GLU A 111 2.83 16.48 0.32
C GLU A 111 1.83 15.31 0.29
N VAL A 112 2.32 14.07 0.31
CA VAL A 112 1.48 12.87 0.28
C VAL A 112 0.87 12.64 1.66
N VAL A 113 -0.43 12.34 1.69
CA VAL A 113 -1.17 12.09 2.93
C VAL A 113 -1.65 10.65 3.06
N ALA A 114 -1.73 9.91 1.96
CA ALA A 114 -1.98 8.48 1.97
C ALA A 114 -1.33 7.79 0.75
N VAL A 115 -0.96 6.52 0.92
CA VAL A 115 -0.39 5.65 -0.11
C VAL A 115 -1.08 4.30 -0.08
N ASP A 116 -1.17 3.66 -1.24
CA ASP A 116 -1.54 2.25 -1.36
C ASP A 116 -0.74 1.54 -2.46
N ALA A 117 -0.69 0.21 -2.44
CA ALA A 117 0.11 -0.58 -3.37
C ALA A 117 -0.70 -1.73 -3.96
N GLY A 118 -0.78 -1.77 -5.30
CA GLY A 118 -1.29 -2.90 -6.04
C GLY A 118 -0.20 -3.94 -6.30
N SER A 119 -0.42 -4.85 -7.25
CA SER A 119 0.59 -5.87 -7.55
C SER A 119 1.90 -5.25 -8.02
N TYR A 120 1.82 -4.36 -9.01
CA TYR A 120 2.98 -3.78 -9.69
C TYR A 120 2.90 -2.26 -9.87
N HIS A 121 2.03 -1.60 -9.10
CA HIS A 121 1.90 -0.15 -9.09
C HIS A 121 1.71 0.37 -7.67
N THR A 122 2.13 1.60 -7.44
CA THR A 122 1.93 2.36 -6.20
C THR A 122 1.06 3.56 -6.52
N VAL A 123 0.14 3.89 -5.62
CA VAL A 123 -0.70 5.06 -5.71
C VAL A 123 -0.58 5.90 -4.45
N GLY A 124 -0.84 7.19 -4.57
CA GLY A 124 -0.88 8.10 -3.44
C GLY A 124 -1.74 9.31 -3.71
N VAL A 125 -2.18 9.96 -2.63
CA VAL A 125 -2.95 11.20 -2.71
C VAL A 125 -2.24 12.28 -1.93
N THR A 126 -2.17 13.47 -2.51
CA THR A 126 -1.57 14.67 -1.89
C THR A 126 -2.56 15.41 -1.02
N VAL A 127 -2.06 16.29 -0.14
CA VAL A 127 -2.90 17.18 0.69
C VAL A 127 -3.85 18.07 -0.14
N SER A 128 -3.50 18.35 -1.39
CA SER A 128 -4.33 19.12 -2.33
C SER A 128 -5.45 18.30 -3.00
N GLY A 129 -5.53 16.99 -2.73
CA GLY A 129 -6.48 16.08 -3.35
C GLY A 129 -6.10 15.62 -4.76
N ARG A 130 -4.86 15.85 -5.20
CA ARG A 130 -4.31 15.28 -6.44
C ARG A 130 -3.89 13.82 -6.22
N ALA A 131 -4.28 12.95 -7.15
CA ALA A 131 -3.80 11.57 -7.20
C ALA A 131 -2.44 11.45 -7.90
N LEU A 132 -1.63 10.51 -7.44
CA LEU A 132 -0.32 10.12 -7.98
C LEU A 132 -0.34 8.61 -8.20
N ALA A 133 0.30 8.15 -9.27
CA ALA A 133 0.52 6.73 -9.51
C ALA A 133 1.85 6.51 -10.23
N THR A 134 2.49 5.37 -9.95
CA THR A 134 3.69 4.92 -10.65
C THR A 134 3.72 3.39 -10.71
N GLY A 135 4.40 2.83 -11.70
CA GLY A 135 4.50 1.39 -11.90
C GLY A 135 3.91 0.89 -13.21
N ASP A 136 3.58 -0.40 -13.24
CA ASP A 136 2.96 -1.02 -14.42
C ASP A 136 1.66 -0.30 -14.76
N ASN A 137 1.52 0.05 -16.05
CA ASN A 137 0.32 0.68 -16.58
C ASN A 137 -0.26 -0.10 -17.77
N SER A 138 0.00 -1.40 -17.85
CA SER A 138 -0.44 -2.26 -18.97
C SER A 138 -1.96 -2.30 -19.17
N HIS A 139 -2.75 -1.94 -18.15
CA HIS A 139 -4.21 -1.88 -18.18
C HIS A 139 -4.77 -0.47 -17.88
N GLY A 140 -3.92 0.57 -17.79
CA GLY A 140 -4.34 1.92 -17.42
C GLY A 140 -4.49 2.15 -15.91
N GLN A 141 -4.00 1.24 -15.04
CA GLN A 141 -4.15 1.36 -13.59
C GLN A 141 -3.45 2.59 -12.96
N CYS A 142 -2.54 3.23 -13.69
CA CYS A 142 -1.85 4.47 -13.29
C CYS A 142 -2.47 5.73 -13.94
N ASP A 143 -3.55 5.62 -14.72
CA ASP A 143 -4.18 6.75 -15.43
C ASP A 143 -5.05 7.61 -14.49
N VAL A 144 -4.41 8.16 -13.45
CA VAL A 144 -5.04 8.95 -12.37
C VAL A 144 -4.75 10.45 -12.48
N GLY A 145 -3.99 10.88 -13.50
CA GLY A 145 -3.43 12.23 -13.58
C GLY A 145 -4.45 13.37 -13.59
N ASP A 146 -5.67 13.10 -14.04
CA ASP A 146 -6.78 14.06 -14.08
C ASP A 146 -7.70 14.01 -12.86
N TRP A 147 -7.45 13.10 -11.91
CA TRP A 147 -8.27 12.97 -10.72
C TRP A 147 -8.01 14.11 -9.74
N ARG A 148 -9.10 14.66 -9.19
CA ARG A 148 -9.12 15.80 -8.26
C ARG A 148 -10.10 15.50 -7.12
N ASP A 149 -9.96 16.26 -6.05
CA ASP A 149 -10.78 16.15 -4.83
C ASP A 149 -10.75 14.75 -4.21
N ILE A 150 -9.65 14.02 -4.43
CA ILE A 150 -9.45 12.68 -3.89
C ILE A 150 -9.09 12.80 -2.41
N ILE A 151 -9.77 12.01 -1.57
CA ILE A 151 -9.53 11.95 -0.13
C ILE A 151 -8.98 10.59 0.33
N ALA A 152 -9.12 9.56 -0.50
CA ALA A 152 -8.53 8.25 -0.28
C ALA A 152 -8.34 7.52 -1.61
N MET A 153 -7.37 6.60 -1.65
CA MET A 153 -7.12 5.74 -2.79
C MET A 153 -6.97 4.30 -2.32
N ALA A 154 -7.34 3.36 -3.20
CA ALA A 154 -7.13 1.94 -2.99
C ALA A 154 -6.61 1.31 -4.28
N ALA A 155 -5.61 0.45 -4.16
CA ALA A 155 -5.01 -0.26 -5.28
C ALA A 155 -5.34 -1.75 -5.19
N GLY A 156 -6.03 -2.26 -6.21
CA GLY A 156 -6.18 -3.68 -6.44
C GLY A 156 -4.96 -4.28 -7.15
N SER A 157 -5.07 -5.54 -7.59
CA SER A 157 -3.96 -6.19 -8.32
C SER A 157 -3.54 -5.40 -9.57
N THR A 158 -4.53 -4.97 -10.36
CA THR A 158 -4.36 -4.34 -11.68
C THR A 158 -5.37 -3.20 -11.92
N HIS A 159 -5.95 -2.64 -10.86
CA HIS A 159 -6.88 -1.50 -10.93
C HIS A 159 -6.67 -0.58 -9.73
N THR A 160 -7.10 0.67 -9.90
CA THR A 160 -7.02 1.73 -8.89
C THR A 160 -8.40 2.34 -8.69
N LEU A 161 -8.76 2.60 -7.44
CA LEU A 161 -9.95 3.34 -7.04
C LEU A 161 -9.55 4.63 -6.33
N GLY A 162 -10.31 5.70 -6.56
CA GLY A 162 -10.19 6.98 -5.87
C GLY A 162 -11.53 7.40 -5.29
N LEU A 163 -11.57 7.66 -3.99
CA LEU A 163 -12.73 8.23 -3.30
C LEU A 163 -12.64 9.76 -3.34
N ARG A 164 -13.67 10.40 -3.88
CA ARG A 164 -13.79 11.86 -3.88
C ARG A 164 -14.42 12.38 -2.59
N ALA A 165 -14.15 13.65 -2.28
CA ALA A 165 -14.68 14.34 -1.10
C ALA A 165 -16.22 14.40 -1.07
N ASP A 166 -16.88 14.36 -2.24
CA ASP A 166 -18.34 14.33 -2.38
C ASP A 166 -18.95 12.92 -2.14
N GLY A 167 -18.11 11.90 -1.88
CA GLY A 167 -18.52 10.53 -1.63
C GLY A 167 -18.75 9.70 -2.89
N THR A 168 -18.41 10.20 -4.08
CA THR A 168 -18.38 9.42 -5.33
C THR A 168 -17.03 8.71 -5.51
N VAL A 169 -17.01 7.67 -6.35
CA VAL A 169 -15.80 6.87 -6.61
C VAL A 169 -15.44 6.91 -8.09
N VAL A 170 -14.14 7.07 -8.38
CA VAL A 170 -13.57 6.90 -9.71
C VAL A 170 -12.65 5.68 -9.74
N SER A 171 -12.48 5.09 -10.92
CA SER A 171 -11.66 3.90 -11.11
C SER A 171 -10.94 3.92 -12.44
N THR A 172 -9.77 3.27 -12.49
CA THR A 172 -9.05 2.98 -13.73
C THR A 172 -8.32 1.64 -13.62
N GLY A 173 -7.95 1.04 -14.76
CA GLY A 173 -7.27 -0.26 -14.81
C GLY A 173 -8.13 -1.39 -15.39
N ASN A 174 -7.71 -2.62 -15.10
CA ASN A 174 -8.38 -3.82 -15.59
C ASN A 174 -9.82 -3.92 -15.07
N ASN A 175 -10.77 -4.13 -15.98
CA ASN A 175 -12.20 -4.27 -15.67
C ASN A 175 -12.81 -5.60 -16.20
N ALA A 176 -12.00 -6.63 -16.42
CA ALA A 176 -12.47 -7.89 -17.00
C ALA A 176 -13.53 -8.62 -16.13
N ASP A 177 -13.53 -8.37 -14.82
CA ASP A 177 -14.44 -8.94 -13.84
C ASP A 177 -15.45 -7.92 -13.28
N GLY A 178 -15.48 -6.69 -13.84
CA GLY A 178 -16.33 -5.60 -13.35
C GLY A 178 -15.81 -4.86 -12.12
N GLN A 179 -14.54 -5.03 -11.74
CA GLN A 179 -13.93 -4.38 -10.57
C GLN A 179 -13.84 -2.85 -10.65
N CYS A 180 -13.96 -2.27 -11.85
CA CYS A 180 -14.02 -0.83 -12.07
C CYS A 180 -15.46 -0.32 -12.30
N ALA A 181 -16.50 -1.17 -12.16
CA ALA A 181 -17.90 -0.76 -12.37
C ALA A 181 -18.46 0.00 -11.14
N VAL A 182 -17.91 1.19 -10.89
CA VAL A 182 -18.20 2.04 -9.71
C VAL A 182 -19.02 3.29 -10.05
N GLU A 183 -19.49 3.46 -11.29
CA GLU A 183 -20.11 4.70 -11.77
C GLU A 183 -21.39 5.08 -11.01
N SER A 184 -22.05 4.10 -10.38
CA SER A 184 -23.27 4.29 -9.59
C SER A 184 -23.00 4.49 -8.09
N TRP A 185 -21.75 4.41 -7.64
CA TRP A 185 -21.42 4.44 -6.22
C TRP A 185 -21.40 5.88 -5.70
N SER A 186 -22.15 6.12 -4.63
CA SER A 186 -22.24 7.42 -3.96
C SER A 186 -22.43 7.27 -2.46
N GLY A 187 -22.07 8.29 -1.68
CA GLY A 187 -22.13 8.26 -0.22
C GLY A 187 -21.08 7.35 0.45
N VAL A 188 -20.04 6.96 -0.29
CA VAL A 188 -18.91 6.17 0.23
C VAL A 188 -18.09 7.03 1.21
N ARG A 189 -17.60 6.42 2.29
CA ARG A 189 -16.81 7.09 3.34
C ARG A 189 -15.58 6.27 3.68
N VAL A 190 -14.53 6.96 4.13
CA VAL A 190 -13.41 6.30 4.81
C VAL A 190 -13.89 5.76 6.17
N PRO A 191 -13.33 4.63 6.66
CA PRO A 191 -13.64 4.06 7.97
C PRO A 191 -13.35 4.98 9.15
#